data_AF-A0A653K6S5-F1
#
_entry.id   AF-A0A653K6S5-F1
#
_cell.length_a   1.000
_cell.length_b   1.000
_cell.length_c   1.000
_cell.angle_alpha   90.00
_cell.angle_beta   90.00
_cell.angle_gamma   90.00
#
_symmetry.space_group_name_H-M   'P 1'
#
loop_
_entity.id
_entity.type
_entity.pdbx_description
1 polymer ?
#
loop_
_entity_poly.entity_id
_entity_poly.type
_entity_poly.pdbx_seq_one_letter_code
_entity_poly.pdbx_strand_id
1 'polypeptide(L)'
;MNNYKLLLSFLIGAGLVGCDSRIDAVNQKMADIRNQPPLPIEPAPVFTPVPLFNYAAHQLKSPFMPSSLAAELKIMAGKRVYPNFNRQPQPLESYALESLNMKGSMRGKTSDTIALIQTPDGQIERVQVGSYLGMNQGRIIKISPTQIDLVEIVPDGREGYVERPRTLVLIGPAP
;
A
#
# COMPACT_ATOMS: atom_id res chain seq x y z
N MET A 1 42.60 97.68 29.16
CA MET A 1 41.38 97.05 29.72
C MET A 1 40.59 96.19 28.70
N ASN A 2 41.00 96.09 27.43
CA ASN A 2 40.33 95.24 26.42
C ASN A 2 40.87 93.81 26.34
N ASN A 3 42.11 93.56 26.76
CA ASN A 3 42.77 92.26 26.59
C ASN A 3 42.24 91.20 27.58
N TYR A 4 41.82 91.61 28.79
CA TYR A 4 41.15 90.74 29.76
C TYR A 4 39.75 90.32 29.29
N LYS A 5 39.00 91.21 28.62
CA LYS A 5 37.67 90.90 28.06
C LYS A 5 37.76 89.90 26.90
N LEU A 6 38.78 90.01 26.05
CA LEU A 6 39.08 89.06 24.99
C LEU A 6 39.56 87.70 25.53
N LEU A 7 40.37 87.69 26.59
CA LEU A 7 40.77 86.44 27.28
C LEU A 7 39.58 85.77 27.97
N LEU A 8 38.68 86.53 28.60
CA LEU A 8 37.48 86.00 29.25
C LEU A 8 36.48 85.42 28.22
N SER A 9 36.32 86.06 27.05
CA SER A 9 35.45 85.53 26.00
C SER A 9 36.03 84.26 25.36
N PHE A 10 37.35 84.15 25.24
CA PHE A 10 38.02 82.95 24.76
C PHE A 10 37.90 81.78 25.76
N LEU A 11 38.02 82.07 27.05
CA LEU A 11 37.82 81.10 28.13
C LEU A 11 36.37 80.58 28.19
N ILE A 12 35.39 81.47 27.96
CA ILE A 12 33.97 81.09 27.87
C ILE A 12 33.69 80.28 26.60
N GLY A 13 34.27 80.67 25.45
CA GLY A 13 34.12 79.92 24.19
C GLY A 13 34.72 78.51 24.23
N ALA A 14 35.82 78.32 24.95
CA ALA A 14 36.45 77.01 25.14
C ALA A 14 35.61 76.06 26.01
N GLY A 15 34.70 76.59 26.86
CA GLY A 15 33.81 75.79 27.70
C GLY A 15 32.60 75.18 26.98
N LEU A 16 32.33 75.55 25.71
CA LEU A 16 31.20 75.02 24.93
C LEU A 16 31.56 73.81 24.03
N VAL A 17 32.82 73.36 24.01
CA VAL A 17 33.22 72.15 23.27
C VAL A 17 33.08 70.94 24.18
N GLY A 18 31.85 70.50 24.41
CA GLY A 18 31.57 69.43 25.37
C GLY A 18 30.15 68.86 25.30
N CYS A 19 29.72 68.44 24.11
CA CYS A 19 28.56 67.57 23.95
C CYS A 19 28.92 66.46 22.97
N ASP A 20 29.66 65.46 23.45
CA ASP A 20 29.74 64.17 22.77
C ASP A 20 28.39 63.48 22.98
N SER A 21 27.59 63.39 21.91
CA SER A 21 26.25 62.86 22.03
C SER A 21 26.33 61.34 22.08
N ARG A 22 25.78 60.72 23.13
CA ARG A 22 25.72 59.25 23.25
C ARG A 22 25.04 58.59 22.03
N ILE A 23 24.25 59.35 21.29
CA ILE A 23 23.60 58.94 20.05
C ILE A 23 24.62 58.75 18.93
N ASP A 24 25.60 59.66 18.78
CA ASP A 24 26.62 59.55 17.74
C ASP A 24 27.52 58.34 17.96
N ALA A 25 27.90 58.04 19.21
CA ALA A 25 28.64 56.84 19.55
C ALA A 25 27.86 55.54 19.21
N VAL A 26 26.54 55.52 19.42
CA VAL A 26 25.69 54.38 19.05
C VAL A 26 25.58 54.26 17.54
N ASN A 27 25.38 55.37 16.84
CA ASN A 27 25.28 55.39 15.38
C ASN A 27 26.57 54.89 14.72
N GLN A 28 27.72 55.32 15.23
CA GLN A 28 29.02 54.88 14.76
C GLN A 28 29.22 53.39 15.01
N LYS A 29 28.88 52.89 16.20
CA LYS A 29 28.95 51.46 16.52
C LYS A 29 28.00 50.61 15.65
N MET A 30 26.82 51.12 15.32
CA MET A 30 25.88 50.46 14.42
C MET A 30 26.39 50.43 12.97
N ALA A 31 27.07 51.49 12.52
CA ALA A 31 27.72 51.51 11.22
C ALA A 31 28.86 50.49 11.15
N ASP A 32 29.67 50.39 12.21
CA ASP A 32 30.75 49.40 12.30
C ASP A 32 30.21 47.96 12.27
N ILE A 33 29.13 47.66 13.00
CA ILE A 33 28.49 46.33 12.99
C ILE A 33 27.94 45.98 11.61
N ARG A 34 27.36 46.94 10.87
CA ARG A 34 26.83 46.70 9.52
C ARG A 34 27.93 46.46 8.48
N ASN A 35 29.10 47.03 8.69
CA ASN A 35 30.26 46.84 7.81
C ASN A 35 31.06 45.58 8.14
N GLN A 36 30.73 44.87 9.23
CA GLN A 36 31.35 43.58 9.53
C GLN A 36 30.83 42.49 8.58
N PRO A 37 31.70 41.58 8.14
CA PRO A 37 31.29 40.48 7.29
C PRO A 37 30.29 39.59 8.03
N PRO A 38 29.28 39.04 7.33
CA PRO A 38 28.30 38.15 7.94
C PRO A 38 28.99 36.93 8.54
N LEU A 39 28.57 36.55 9.74
CA LEU A 39 29.04 35.33 10.38
C LEU A 39 28.64 34.11 9.52
N PRO A 40 29.53 33.11 9.39
CA PRO A 40 29.18 31.86 8.71
C PRO A 40 27.96 31.22 9.36
N ILE A 41 26.98 30.85 8.54
CA ILE A 41 25.79 30.12 8.99
C ILE A 41 26.20 28.65 9.18
N GLU A 42 25.71 28.01 10.23
CA GLU A 42 25.91 26.57 10.40
C GLU A 42 25.37 25.82 9.18
N PRO A 43 26.17 24.93 8.55
CA PRO A 43 25.72 24.19 7.39
C PRO A 43 24.54 23.30 7.77
N ALA A 44 23.63 23.10 6.82
CA ALA A 44 22.52 22.18 7.00
C ALA A 44 23.05 20.77 7.37
N PRO A 45 22.39 20.07 8.32
CA PRO A 45 22.81 18.73 8.70
C PRO A 45 22.75 17.79 7.48
N VAL A 46 23.81 17.00 7.31
CA VAL A 46 23.89 16.02 6.22
C VAL A 46 23.17 14.75 6.66
N PHE A 47 22.07 14.43 5.99
CA PHE A 47 21.36 13.17 6.20
C PHE A 47 22.16 12.02 5.59
N THR A 48 22.58 11.06 6.43
CA THR A 48 23.18 9.82 5.94
C THR A 48 22.11 8.95 5.29
N PRO A 49 22.32 8.42 4.07
CA PRO A 49 21.35 7.52 3.45
C PRO A 49 21.20 6.24 4.30
N VAL A 50 19.96 5.83 4.51
CA VAL A 50 19.65 4.57 5.18
C VAL A 50 20.17 3.42 4.30
N PRO A 51 20.90 2.44 4.86
CA PRO A 51 21.35 1.30 4.08
C PRO A 51 20.14 0.54 3.51
N LEU A 52 20.23 0.18 2.23
CA LEU A 52 19.22 -0.66 1.60
C LEU A 52 19.35 -2.08 2.16
N PHE A 53 18.33 -2.53 2.88
CA PHE A 53 18.24 -3.92 3.32
C PHE A 53 17.69 -4.77 2.18
N ASN A 54 18.56 -5.60 1.58
CA ASN A 54 18.12 -6.63 0.65
C ASN A 54 17.56 -7.82 1.45
N TYR A 55 16.23 -7.97 1.43
CA TYR A 55 15.56 -9.05 2.13
C TYR A 55 15.72 -10.38 1.38
N ALA A 56 16.71 -11.19 1.79
CA ALA A 56 17.00 -12.50 1.20
C ALA A 56 15.97 -13.59 1.57
N ALA A 57 15.06 -13.31 2.52
CA ALA A 57 14.10 -14.28 3.02
C ALA A 57 12.92 -14.55 2.05
N HIS A 58 12.81 -13.84 0.93
CA HIS A 58 11.81 -14.14 -0.11
C HIS A 58 11.94 -15.53 -0.72
N GLN A 59 13.14 -16.13 -0.66
CA GLN A 59 13.38 -17.49 -1.17
C GLN A 59 13.18 -18.57 -0.09
N LEU A 60 12.97 -18.16 1.17
CA LEU A 60 12.73 -19.07 2.28
C LEU A 60 11.24 -19.38 2.40
N LYS A 61 10.93 -20.56 2.96
CA LYS A 61 9.57 -20.94 3.30
C LYS A 61 8.96 -19.91 4.28
N SER A 62 7.72 -19.50 4.03
CA SER A 62 6.98 -18.62 4.95
C SER A 62 6.92 -19.22 6.37
N PRO A 63 7.32 -18.46 7.41
CA PRO A 63 7.28 -18.92 8.80
C PRO A 63 5.84 -19.02 9.33
N PHE A 64 4.88 -18.37 8.66
CA PHE A 64 3.46 -18.37 9.04
C PHE A 64 2.66 -19.50 8.37
N MET A 65 3.30 -20.29 7.49
CA MET A 65 2.64 -21.42 6.84
C MET A 65 3.01 -22.75 7.51
N PRO A 66 2.01 -23.56 7.92
CA PRO A 66 2.25 -24.89 8.45
C PRO A 66 2.99 -25.76 7.40
N SER A 67 3.84 -26.67 7.88
CA SER A 67 4.67 -27.54 7.03
C SER A 67 3.86 -28.42 6.08
N SER A 68 2.68 -28.87 6.49
CA SER A 68 1.76 -29.65 5.66
C SER A 68 1.32 -28.88 4.40
N LEU A 69 0.85 -27.64 4.58
CA LEU A 69 0.38 -26.79 3.49
C LEU A 69 1.52 -26.39 2.54
N ALA A 70 2.71 -26.09 3.06
CA ALA A 70 3.87 -25.75 2.24
C ALA A 70 4.38 -26.95 1.39
N ALA A 71 4.27 -28.18 1.90
CA ALA A 71 4.63 -29.38 1.16
C ALA A 71 3.63 -29.63 0.02
N GLU A 72 2.34 -29.44 0.27
CA GLU A 72 1.28 -29.56 -0.74
C GLU A 72 1.45 -28.55 -1.89
N LEU A 73 1.74 -27.29 -1.56
CA LEU A 73 2.04 -26.24 -2.54
C LEU A 73 3.31 -26.53 -3.37
N LYS A 74 4.33 -27.14 -2.76
CA LYS A 74 5.56 -27.55 -3.48
C LYS A 74 5.29 -28.70 -4.47
N ILE A 75 4.39 -29.62 -4.12
CA ILE A 75 3.98 -30.72 -5.01
C ILE A 75 3.17 -30.18 -6.20
N MET A 76 2.32 -29.16 -5.98
CA MET A 76 1.56 -28.47 -7.03
C MET A 76 2.47 -27.76 -8.06
N ALA A 77 3.63 -27.23 -7.65
CA ALA A 77 4.55 -26.50 -8.52
C ALA A 77 5.16 -27.34 -9.68
N GLY A 78 5.07 -28.68 -9.63
CA GLY A 78 5.58 -29.57 -10.68
C GLY A 78 4.63 -29.82 -11.86
N LYS A 79 3.33 -29.53 -11.71
CA LYS A 79 2.32 -29.76 -12.75
C LYS A 79 1.99 -28.42 -13.41
N ARG A 80 2.45 -28.21 -14.65
CA ARG A 80 2.00 -27.05 -15.43
C ARG A 80 0.52 -27.22 -15.74
N VAL A 81 -0.32 -26.41 -15.11
CA VAL A 81 -1.75 -26.33 -15.38
C VAL A 81 -1.97 -25.18 -16.35
N TYR A 82 -2.94 -25.34 -17.25
CA TYR A 82 -3.32 -24.31 -18.23
C TYR A 82 -4.84 -24.25 -18.33
N PRO A 83 -5.43 -23.07 -18.53
CA PRO A 83 -6.84 -22.94 -18.86
C PRO A 83 -7.14 -23.67 -20.17
N ASN A 84 -8.27 -24.39 -20.22
CA ASN A 84 -8.68 -25.09 -21.41
C ASN A 84 -9.63 -24.21 -22.23
N PHE A 85 -9.12 -23.55 -23.26
CA PHE A 85 -9.92 -22.72 -24.17
C PHE A 85 -10.59 -23.49 -25.30
N ASN A 86 -10.25 -24.78 -25.47
CA ASN A 86 -10.83 -25.62 -26.53
C ASN A 86 -12.21 -26.19 -26.13
N ARG A 87 -12.56 -26.13 -24.85
CA ARG A 87 -13.87 -26.55 -24.34
C ARG A 87 -14.89 -25.42 -24.56
N GLN A 88 -16.13 -25.79 -24.89
CA GLN A 88 -17.24 -24.85 -24.83
C GLN A 88 -17.42 -24.33 -23.38
N PRO A 89 -17.47 -23.00 -23.18
CA PRO A 89 -17.71 -22.44 -21.85
C PRO A 89 -19.13 -22.74 -21.38
N GLN A 90 -19.28 -22.95 -20.07
CA GLN A 90 -20.57 -23.11 -19.41
C GLN A 90 -21.16 -21.74 -19.06
N PRO A 91 -22.50 -21.63 -18.88
CA PRO A 91 -23.16 -20.35 -18.60
C PRO A 91 -22.61 -19.60 -17.39
N LEU A 92 -22.16 -20.32 -16.35
CA LEU A 92 -21.65 -19.71 -15.12
C LEU A 92 -20.20 -19.21 -15.22
N GLU A 93 -19.51 -19.45 -16.34
CA GLU A 93 -18.12 -19.02 -16.55
C GLU A 93 -18.02 -17.57 -17.07
N SER A 94 -19.14 -16.94 -17.43
CA SER A 94 -19.19 -15.51 -17.79
C SER A 94 -19.21 -14.59 -16.58
N TYR A 95 -19.43 -15.13 -15.37
CA TYR A 95 -19.58 -14.37 -14.13
C TYR A 95 -18.34 -14.49 -13.26
N ALA A 96 -18.03 -13.44 -12.49
CA ALA A 96 -17.03 -13.52 -11.43
C ALA A 96 -17.48 -14.49 -10.34
N LEU A 97 -16.57 -15.30 -9.80
CA LEU A 97 -16.89 -16.30 -8.78
C LEU A 97 -17.57 -15.68 -7.56
N GLU A 98 -17.10 -14.50 -7.15
CA GLU A 98 -17.57 -13.74 -5.98
C GLU A 98 -19.01 -13.24 -6.15
N SER A 99 -19.49 -13.16 -7.39
CA SER A 99 -20.84 -12.69 -7.72
C SER A 99 -21.86 -13.83 -7.74
N LEU A 100 -21.39 -15.08 -7.69
CA LEU A 100 -22.21 -16.29 -7.68
C LEU A 100 -22.52 -16.70 -6.24
N ASN A 101 -23.79 -16.99 -5.96
CA ASN A 101 -24.23 -17.36 -4.63
C ASN A 101 -24.79 -18.78 -4.61
N MET A 102 -24.25 -19.65 -3.75
CA MET A 102 -24.88 -20.95 -3.49
C MET A 102 -26.17 -20.73 -2.70
N LYS A 103 -27.30 -21.20 -3.24
CA LYS A 103 -28.63 -21.13 -2.61
C LYS A 103 -29.12 -22.46 -2.04
N GLY A 104 -28.49 -23.57 -2.41
CA GLY A 104 -28.81 -24.86 -1.85
C GLY A 104 -28.20 -26.01 -2.62
N SER A 105 -28.59 -27.21 -2.21
CA SER A 105 -28.34 -28.44 -2.96
C SER A 105 -29.59 -29.29 -2.99
N MET A 106 -29.70 -30.13 -4.01
CA MET A 106 -30.79 -31.07 -4.20
C MET A 106 -30.22 -32.42 -4.64
N ARG A 107 -30.98 -33.49 -4.39
CA ARG A 107 -30.63 -34.82 -4.85
C ARG A 107 -31.20 -35.04 -6.25
N GLY A 108 -30.34 -35.39 -7.20
CA GLY A 108 -30.71 -35.75 -8.56
C GLY A 108 -31.34 -37.15 -8.63
N LYS A 109 -31.84 -37.50 -9.82
CA LYS A 109 -32.52 -38.79 -10.08
C LYS A 109 -31.64 -40.00 -9.82
N THR A 110 -30.32 -39.88 -10.05
CA THR A 110 -29.33 -40.98 -9.91
C THR A 110 -28.51 -40.85 -8.63
N SER A 111 -29.07 -40.25 -7.57
CA SER A 111 -28.39 -40.00 -6.28
C SER A 111 -27.22 -38.99 -6.31
N ASP A 112 -26.94 -38.36 -7.45
CA ASP A 112 -25.97 -37.28 -7.56
C ASP A 112 -26.43 -36.04 -6.80
N THR A 113 -25.49 -35.35 -6.14
CA THR A 113 -25.79 -34.08 -5.45
C THR A 113 -25.63 -32.93 -6.44
N ILE A 114 -26.72 -32.20 -6.67
CA ILE A 114 -26.77 -31.03 -7.56
C ILE A 114 -26.77 -29.79 -6.67
N ALA A 115 -25.92 -28.81 -6.95
CA ALA A 115 -25.98 -27.51 -6.30
C ALA A 115 -26.78 -26.50 -7.12
N LEU A 116 -27.40 -25.55 -6.41
CA LEU A 116 -28.15 -24.44 -6.97
C LEU A 116 -27.34 -23.16 -6.79
N ILE A 117 -26.94 -22.54 -7.90
CA ILE A 117 -26.18 -21.30 -7.94
C ILE A 117 -27.08 -20.19 -8.46
N GLN A 118 -27.17 -19.09 -7.71
CA GLN A 118 -27.82 -17.88 -8.18
C GLN A 118 -26.79 -16.96 -8.84
N THR A 119 -27.07 -16.53 -10.07
CA THR A 119 -26.31 -15.51 -10.80
C THR A 119 -26.63 -14.10 -10.28
N PRO A 120 -25.79 -13.09 -10.57
CA PRO A 120 -26.10 -11.68 -10.24
C PRO A 120 -27.41 -11.19 -10.82
N ASP A 121 -27.83 -11.74 -11.96
CA ASP A 121 -29.08 -11.42 -12.65
C ASP A 121 -30.31 -12.11 -12.01
N GLY A 122 -30.10 -12.86 -10.92
CA GLY A 122 -31.13 -13.52 -10.15
C GLY A 122 -31.56 -14.90 -10.68
N GLN A 123 -30.99 -15.37 -11.78
CA GLN A 123 -31.28 -16.70 -12.34
C GLN A 123 -30.64 -17.81 -11.51
N ILE A 124 -31.30 -18.97 -11.43
CA ILE A 124 -30.79 -20.14 -10.72
C ILE A 124 -30.33 -21.20 -11.71
N GLU A 125 -29.04 -21.52 -11.65
CA GLU A 125 -28.40 -22.55 -12.44
C GLU A 125 -28.08 -23.79 -11.61
N ARG A 126 -28.16 -24.95 -12.27
CA ARG A 126 -27.89 -26.25 -11.66
C ARG A 126 -26.49 -26.71 -12.05
N VAL A 127 -25.70 -27.09 -11.05
CA VAL A 127 -24.34 -27.61 -11.26
C VAL A 127 -24.11 -28.91 -10.53
N GLN A 128 -23.19 -29.72 -11.04
CA GLN A 128 -22.81 -31.01 -10.48
C GLN A 128 -21.29 -31.09 -10.33
N VAL A 129 -20.79 -32.13 -9.67
CA VAL A 129 -19.34 -32.36 -9.58
C VAL A 129 -18.76 -32.48 -11.01
N GLY A 130 -17.71 -31.71 -11.28
CA GLY A 130 -17.11 -31.58 -12.61
C GLY A 130 -17.65 -30.45 -13.48
N SER A 131 -18.73 -29.76 -13.09
CA SER A 131 -19.16 -28.50 -13.72
C SER A 131 -18.13 -27.39 -13.50
N TYR A 132 -18.18 -26.36 -14.35
CA TYR A 132 -17.30 -25.20 -14.30
C TYR A 132 -18.09 -23.93 -14.02
N LEU A 133 -17.51 -23.04 -13.23
CA LEU A 133 -18.11 -21.76 -12.86
C LEU A 133 -17.01 -20.73 -12.58
N GLY A 134 -17.36 -19.46 -12.71
CA GLY A 134 -16.39 -18.38 -12.56
C GLY A 134 -15.54 -18.18 -13.81
N MET A 135 -15.08 -16.95 -14.01
CA MET A 135 -14.20 -16.57 -15.14
C MET A 135 -12.87 -17.35 -15.18
N ASN A 136 -12.42 -17.88 -14.04
CA ASN A 136 -11.15 -18.61 -13.91
C ASN A 136 -11.29 -20.12 -14.14
N GLN A 137 -12.34 -20.56 -14.85
CA GLN A 137 -12.65 -21.98 -15.11
C GLN A 137 -12.66 -22.83 -13.83
N GLY A 138 -13.35 -22.37 -12.79
CA GLY A 138 -13.43 -23.03 -11.50
C GLY A 138 -14.15 -24.38 -11.60
N ARG A 139 -13.41 -25.50 -11.51
CA ARG A 139 -13.97 -26.85 -11.59
C ARG A 139 -14.47 -27.30 -10.23
N ILE A 140 -15.73 -27.70 -10.13
CA ILE A 140 -16.30 -28.28 -8.91
C ILE A 140 -15.67 -29.64 -8.63
N ILE A 141 -15.07 -29.80 -7.45
CA ILE A 141 -14.50 -31.06 -6.97
C ILE A 141 -15.44 -31.78 -5.99
N LYS A 142 -16.24 -31.04 -5.23
CA LYS A 142 -17.15 -31.60 -4.23
C LYS A 142 -18.33 -30.67 -3.97
N ILE A 143 -19.50 -31.26 -3.76
CA ILE A 143 -20.70 -30.55 -3.35
C ILE A 143 -21.16 -31.15 -2.01
N SER A 144 -21.37 -30.28 -1.03
CA SER A 144 -21.95 -30.60 0.28
C SER A 144 -23.25 -29.81 0.47
N PRO A 145 -24.09 -30.15 1.47
CA PRO A 145 -25.34 -29.42 1.70
C PRO A 145 -25.17 -27.93 1.97
N THR A 146 -24.02 -27.53 2.55
CA THR A 146 -23.73 -26.17 3.00
C THR A 146 -22.63 -25.47 2.21
N GLN A 147 -21.91 -26.17 1.33
CA GLN A 147 -20.82 -25.56 0.56
C GLN A 147 -20.48 -26.35 -0.71
N ILE A 148 -19.78 -25.69 -1.62
CA ILE A 148 -19.19 -26.26 -2.83
C ILE A 148 -17.70 -25.99 -2.78
N ASP A 149 -16.90 -27.04 -2.94
CA ASP A 149 -15.45 -26.94 -3.07
C ASP A 149 -15.08 -27.04 -4.55
N LEU A 150 -14.24 -26.13 -5.02
CA LEU A 150 -13.80 -26.03 -6.41
C LEU A 150 -12.35 -25.58 -6.52
N VAL A 151 -11.77 -25.76 -7.71
CA VAL A 151 -10.40 -25.36 -8.02
C VAL A 151 -10.40 -24.46 -9.24
N GLU A 152 -9.91 -23.24 -9.09
CA GLU A 152 -9.73 -22.26 -10.17
C GLU A 152 -8.34 -22.37 -10.80
N ILE A 153 -8.21 -21.92 -12.05
CA ILE A 153 -6.92 -21.78 -12.72
C ILE A 153 -6.61 -20.29 -12.86
N VAL A 154 -5.60 -19.82 -12.14
CA VAL A 154 -5.24 -18.40 -12.06
C VAL A 154 -3.79 -18.16 -12.50
N PRO A 155 -3.45 -17.01 -13.10
CA PRO A 155 -2.08 -16.70 -13.47
C PRO A 155 -1.18 -16.50 -12.23
N ASP A 156 0.05 -17.04 -12.27
CA ASP A 156 1.09 -16.92 -11.21
C ASP A 156 1.97 -15.66 -11.37
N GLY A 157 1.65 -14.77 -12.31
CA GLY A 157 2.39 -13.52 -12.57
C GLY A 157 3.74 -13.67 -13.28
N ARG A 158 4.21 -14.91 -13.51
CA ARG A 158 5.45 -15.26 -14.23
C ARG A 158 5.17 -16.18 -15.42
N GLU A 159 4.21 -15.79 -16.26
CA GLU A 159 3.72 -16.52 -17.46
C GLU A 159 3.17 -17.95 -17.23
N GLY A 160 3.03 -18.38 -15.98
CA GLY A 160 2.41 -19.66 -15.61
C GLY A 160 1.00 -19.51 -15.06
N TYR A 161 0.31 -20.65 -14.89
CA TYR A 161 -0.92 -20.75 -14.12
C TYR A 161 -0.76 -21.72 -12.95
N VAL A 162 -1.54 -21.48 -11.91
CA VAL A 162 -1.61 -22.32 -10.71
C VAL A 162 -3.06 -22.65 -10.38
N GLU A 163 -3.27 -23.81 -9.79
CA GLU A 163 -4.55 -24.20 -9.21
C GLU A 163 -4.76 -23.47 -7.88
N ARG A 164 -5.91 -22.80 -7.74
CA ARG A 164 -6.30 -22.11 -6.52
C ARG A 164 -7.58 -22.74 -5.96
N PRO A 165 -7.52 -23.41 -4.79
CA PRO A 165 -8.73 -23.95 -4.16
C PRO A 165 -9.62 -22.80 -3.66
N ARG A 166 -10.93 -22.93 -3.89
CA ARG A 166 -11.96 -22.00 -3.43
C ARG A 166 -13.16 -22.77 -2.91
N THR A 167 -13.90 -22.14 -2.00
CA THR A 167 -15.14 -22.69 -1.46
C THR A 167 -16.23 -21.63 -1.57
N LEU A 168 -17.38 -22.02 -2.12
CA LEU A 168 -18.61 -21.24 -2.10
C LEU A 168 -19.50 -21.78 -0.98
N VAL A 169 -19.82 -20.95 0.00
CA VAL A 169 -20.67 -21.33 1.14
C VAL A 169 -22.13 -20.98 0.84
N LEU A 170 -23.04 -21.78 1.35
CA LEU A 170 -24.47 -21.55 1.29
C LEU A 170 -24.82 -20.22 1.97
N ILE A 171 -25.38 -19.29 1.19
CA ILE A 171 -25.91 -18.03 1.71
C ILE A 171 -27.40 -18.23 1.98
N GLY A 172 -27.74 -18.34 3.27
CA GLY A 172 -29.12 -18.37 3.73
C GLY A 172 -29.85 -17.04 3.47
N PRO A 173 -31.19 -17.01 3.59
CA PRO A 173 -31.92 -15.75 3.57
C PRO A 173 -31.35 -14.82 4.65
N ALA A 174 -31.20 -13.54 4.29
CA ALA A 174 -30.90 -12.51 5.28
C ALA A 174 -32.01 -12.53 6.36
N PRO A 175 -31.65 -12.41 7.65
CA PRO A 175 -32.62 -12.35 8.73
C PRO A 175 -33.57 -11.14 8.58
#